data_AF-F5NS32-F1
#
_entry.id   AF-F5NS32-F1
#
_cell.length_a   1.000
_cell.length_b   1.000
_cell.length_c   1.000
_cell.angle_alpha   90.00
_cell.angle_beta   90.00
_cell.angle_gamma   90.00
#
_symmetry.space_group_name_H-M   'P 1'
#
loop_
_entity.id
_entity.type
_entity.pdbx_description
1 polymer ?
#
loop_
_entity_poly.entity_id
_entity_poly.type
_entity_poly.pdbx_seq_one_letter_code
_entity_poly.pdbx_strand_id
1 'polypeptide(L)'
;MLDVICNKLTILTDLPENIKELIARDNFLTHISALPHYLITLDVSENQLENLPLLPDTIKSLSAEYNRLSTLPSLPLNLKT
;
A
#
# COMPACT_ATOMS: atom_id res chain seq x y z
N MET A 1 9.17 -0.53 10.17
CA MET A 1 7.75 -0.16 10.04
C MET A 1 7.72 1.32 9.70
N LEU A 2 6.93 1.70 8.70
CA LEU A 2 6.60 3.09 8.41
C LEU A 2 5.10 3.27 8.68
N ASP A 3 4.75 4.21 9.54
CA ASP A 3 3.39 4.52 9.93
C ASP A 3 3.14 6.02 9.73
N VAL A 4 2.19 6.33 8.87
CA VAL A 4 1.74 7.70 8.54
C VAL A 4 0.22 7.80 8.55
N ILE A 5 -0.45 7.04 9.42
CA ILE A 5 -1.92 7.03 9.58
C ILE A 5 -2.49 8.42 9.86
N CYS A 6 -3.71 8.70 9.37
CA CYS A 6 -4.49 9.91 9.67
C CYS A 6 -3.74 11.22 9.34
N ASN A 7 -3.05 11.24 8.20
CA ASN A 7 -2.37 12.43 7.70
C ASN A 7 -3.15 13.03 6.53
N LYS A 8 -2.53 13.98 5.84
CA LYS A 8 -3.10 14.64 4.65
C LYS A 8 -2.24 14.41 3.41
N LEU A 9 -1.52 13.30 3.38
CA LEU A 9 -0.62 12.98 2.29
C LEU A 9 -1.43 12.72 1.01
N THR A 10 -0.96 13.29 -0.10
CA THR A 10 -1.54 13.06 -1.43
C THR A 10 -0.68 12.12 -2.28
N ILE A 11 0.60 11.99 -1.94
CA ILE A 11 1.58 11.14 -2.61
C ILE A 11 2.47 10.52 -1.55
N LEU A 12 2.87 9.27 -1.76
CA LEU A 12 3.89 8.60 -0.97
C LEU A 12 5.01 8.09 -1.90
N THR A 13 6.20 8.67 -1.78
CA THR A 13 7.41 8.31 -2.54
C THR A 13 8.57 7.99 -1.60
N ASP A 14 9.69 7.54 -2.19
CA ASP A 14 10.98 7.36 -1.49
C ASP A 14 10.87 6.48 -0.24
N LEU A 15 10.09 5.40 -0.38
CA LEU A 15 9.87 4.44 0.69
C LEU A 15 11.21 3.78 1.08
N PRO A 16 11.52 3.63 2.38
CA PRO A 16 12.76 2.99 2.78
C PRO A 16 12.77 1.51 2.39
N GLU A 17 13.83 1.07 1.71
CA GLU A 17 13.96 -0.29 1.12
C GLU A 17 13.76 -1.46 2.11
N ASN A 18 14.04 -1.24 3.40
CA ASN A 18 14.07 -2.31 4.41
C ASN A 18 12.82 -2.37 5.31
N ILE A 19 11.75 -1.64 4.99
CA ILE A 19 10.51 -1.75 5.78
C ILE A 19 9.76 -3.04 5.44
N LYS A 20 9.23 -3.67 6.49
CA LYS A 20 8.36 -4.85 6.38
C LYS A 20 6.88 -4.50 6.47
N GLU A 21 6.57 -3.32 6.99
CA GLU A 21 5.21 -2.87 7.27
C GLU A 21 5.10 -1.41 6.88
N LEU A 22 4.10 -1.11 6.06
CA LEU A 22 3.72 0.22 5.62
C LEU A 22 2.24 0.43 5.93
N ILE A 23 1.95 1.35 6.85
CA ILE A 23 0.59 1.74 7.22
C ILE A 23 0.40 3.22 6.86
N ALA A 24 -0.44 3.49 5.88
CA ALA A 24 -0.76 4.81 5.35
C ALA A 24 -2.28 5.02 5.21
N ARG A 25 -3.05 4.37 6.10
CA ARG A 25 -4.50 4.49 6.19
C ARG A 25 -4.95 5.93 6.47
N ASP A 26 -6.14 6.28 6.01
CA ASP A 26 -6.81 7.56 6.28
C ASP A 26 -5.92 8.75 5.85
N ASN A 27 -5.71 8.84 4.54
CA ASN A 27 -4.97 9.90 3.87
C ASN A 27 -5.72 10.29 2.58
N PHE A 28 -5.09 11.13 1.75
CA PHE A 28 -5.62 11.52 0.44
C PHE A 28 -4.76 10.99 -0.70
N LEU A 29 -4.10 9.84 -0.50
CA LEU A 29 -3.16 9.30 -1.48
C LEU A 29 -3.86 9.00 -2.80
N THR A 30 -3.40 9.64 -3.86
CA THR A 30 -3.79 9.33 -5.25
C THR A 30 -2.73 8.50 -5.95
N HIS A 31 -1.52 8.45 -5.39
CA HIS A 31 -0.39 7.69 -5.92
C HIS A 31 0.54 7.18 -4.82
N ILE A 32 1.08 5.97 -5.02
CA ILE A 32 2.15 5.36 -4.22
C ILE A 32 3.22 4.85 -5.18
N SER A 33 4.49 5.11 -4.85
CA SER A 33 5.65 4.61 -5.61
C SER A 33 5.79 3.08 -5.57
N ALA A 34 6.83 2.55 -6.21
CA ALA A 34 7.16 1.14 -6.07
C ALA A 34 7.30 0.74 -4.58
N LEU A 35 6.74 -0.43 -4.25
CA LEU A 35 6.78 -0.95 -2.89
C LEU A 35 8.14 -1.59 -2.61
N PRO A 36 8.67 -1.45 -1.38
CA PRO A 36 9.90 -2.12 -0.97
C PRO A 36 9.82 -3.64 -1.14
N HIS A 37 10.92 -4.25 -1.61
CA HIS A 37 10.95 -5.67 -1.95
C HIS A 37 10.64 -6.61 -0.77
N TYR A 38 10.93 -6.18 0.46
CA TYR A 38 10.73 -6.97 1.68
C TYR A 38 9.42 -6.68 2.42
N LEU A 39 8.49 -5.95 1.79
CA LEU A 39 7.23 -5.58 2.40
C LEU A 39 6.35 -6.81 2.64
N ILE A 40 5.81 -6.93 3.86
CA ILE A 40 4.98 -8.05 4.32
C ILE A 40 3.53 -7.58 4.51
N THR A 41 3.35 -6.38 5.06
CA THR A 41 2.05 -5.77 5.35
C THR A 41 1.95 -4.42 4.66
N LEU A 42 0.87 -4.23 3.91
CA LEU A 42 0.50 -2.94 3.31
C LEU A 42 -0.92 -2.59 3.73
N ASP A 43 -1.09 -1.45 4.39
CA ASP A 43 -2.40 -0.85 4.63
C ASP A 43 -2.42 0.55 4.03
N VAL A 44 -3.22 0.71 2.98
CA VAL A 44 -3.47 1.96 2.26
C VAL A 44 -4.97 2.22 2.19
N SER A 45 -5.74 1.64 3.12
CA SER A 45 -7.18 1.81 3.20
C SER A 45 -7.56 3.27 3.41
N GLU A 46 -8.79 3.65 3.03
CA GLU A 46 -9.31 5.01 3.19
C GLU A 46 -8.42 6.07 2.51
N ASN A 47 -8.22 5.90 1.21
CA ASN A 47 -7.43 6.79 0.36
C ASN A 47 -8.17 7.04 -0.97
N GLN A 48 -7.49 7.60 -1.98
CA GLN A 48 -8.07 7.93 -3.29
C GLN A 48 -7.33 7.23 -4.44
N LEU A 49 -6.68 6.09 -4.17
CA LEU A 49 -5.89 5.36 -5.16
C LEU A 49 -6.82 4.79 -6.24
N GLU A 50 -6.47 5.05 -7.50
CA GLU A 50 -7.17 4.47 -8.66
C GLU A 50 -6.55 3.14 -9.11
N ASN A 51 -5.27 2.94 -8.79
CA ASN A 51 -4.51 1.74 -9.05
C ASN A 51 -3.53 1.48 -7.89
N LEU A 52 -3.15 0.22 -7.69
CA LEU A 52 -2.07 -0.16 -6.80
C LEU A 52 -0.78 -0.42 -7.61
N PRO A 53 0.41 -0.15 -7.04
CA PRO A 53 1.68 -0.60 -7.61
C PRO A 53 1.77 -2.13 -7.59
N LEU A 54 2.78 -2.67 -8.28
CA LEU A 54 3.08 -4.11 -8.22
C LEU A 54 3.35 -4.52 -6.76
N LEU A 55 2.65 -5.55 -6.31
CA LEU A 55 2.82 -6.10 -4.96
C LEU A 55 4.05 -7.02 -4.95
N PRO A 56 4.95 -6.91 -3.96
CA PRO A 56 6.06 -7.85 -3.81
C PRO A 56 5.54 -9.24 -3.42
N ASP A 57 6.22 -10.30 -3.87
CA ASP A 57 5.84 -11.70 -3.58
C ASP A 57 5.86 -12.05 -2.08
N THR A 58 6.51 -11.21 -1.28
CA THR A 58 6.58 -11.33 0.19
C THR A 58 5.34 -10.85 0.91
N ILE A 59 4.43 -10.13 0.24
CA ILE A 59 3.23 -9.58 0.86
C ILE A 59 2.34 -10.71 1.37
N LYS A 60 1.87 -10.56 2.61
CA LYS A 60 0.99 -11.51 3.31
C LYS A 60 -0.33 -10.88 3.71
N SER A 61 -0.38 -9.56 3.84
CA SER A 61 -1.56 -8.80 4.23
C SER A 61 -1.64 -7.51 3.41
N LEU A 62 -2.81 -7.27 2.83
CA LEU A 62 -3.13 -6.09 2.03
C LEU A 62 -4.48 -5.53 2.45
N SER A 63 -4.49 -4.29 2.92
CA SER A 63 -5.70 -3.49 3.12
C SER A 63 -5.68 -2.33 2.13
N ALA A 64 -6.68 -2.28 1.26
CA ALA A 64 -6.82 -1.26 0.21
C ALA A 64 -8.29 -0.86 -0.01
N GLU A 65 -9.17 -1.23 0.93
CA GLU A 65 -10.57 -0.85 0.97
C GLU A 65 -10.75 0.68 1.03
N TYR A 66 -11.93 1.15 0.63
CA TYR A 66 -12.24 2.59 0.60
C TYR A 66 -11.24 3.41 -0.21
N ASN A 67 -10.81 2.86 -1.36
CA ASN A 67 -10.11 3.57 -2.42
C ASN A 67 -10.99 3.69 -3.67
N ARG A 68 -10.44 4.20 -4.77
CA ARG A 68 -11.10 4.30 -6.09
C ARG A 68 -10.60 3.23 -7.07
N LEU A 69 -10.15 2.09 -6.54
CA LEU A 69 -9.61 0.99 -7.33
C LEU A 69 -10.70 0.42 -8.23
N SER A 70 -10.50 0.52 -9.54
CA SER A 70 -11.39 -0.10 -10.54
C SER A 70 -10.98 -1.54 -10.85
N THR A 71 -9.70 -1.84 -10.66
CA THR A 71 -9.11 -3.16 -10.82
C THR A 71 -8.08 -3.41 -9.72
N LEU A 72 -7.82 -4.68 -9.45
CA LEU A 72 -6.72 -5.09 -8.57
C LEU A 72 -5.56 -5.58 -9.45
N PRO A 73 -4.30 -5.31 -9.05
CA PRO A 73 -3.15 -5.95 -9.69
C PRO A 73 -3.19 -7.46 -9.44
N SER A 74 -2.34 -8.21 -10.14
CA SER A 74 -2.14 -9.63 -9.84
C SER A 74 -1.72 -9.79 -8.37
N LEU A 75 -2.55 -10.52 -7.61
CA LEU A 75 -2.32 -10.76 -6.20
C LEU A 75 -1.35 -11.95 -6.03
N PRO A 76 -0.35 -11.86 -5.13
CA PRO A 76 0.49 -13.00 -4.79
C PRO A 76 -0.35 -14.17 -4.23
N LEU A 77 0.03 -15.41 -4.58
CA LEU A 77 -0.65 -16.63 -4.11
C LEU A 77 -0.70 -16.77 -2.57
N ASN A 78 0.22 -16.12 -1.87
CA ASN A 78 0.35 -16.18 -0.41
C ASN A 78 -0.44 -15.09 0.32
N LEU A 79 -1.17 -14.24 -0.42
CA LEU A 79 -1.88 -13.10 0.15
C LEU A 79 -3.12 -13.54 0.91
N LYS A 80 -3.22 -13.14 2.18
CA LYS A 80 -4.46 -13.22 2.94
C LYS A 80 -5.25 -11.93 2.68
N THR A 81 -6.41 -12.10 2.07
CA THR A 81 -7.43 -11.04 1.86
C THR A 81 -8.39 -10.99 3.03
#